data_AF-Q5J6K5-F1
#
_entry.id   AF-Q5J6K5-F1
#
_cell.length_a   1.000
_cell.length_b   1.000
_cell.length_c   1.000
_cell.angle_alpha   90.00
_cell.angle_beta   90.00
_cell.angle_gamma   90.00
#
_symmetry.space_group_name_H-M   'P 1'
#
loop_
_entity.id
_entity.type
_entity.pdbx_description
1 polymer ?
#
loop_
_entity_poly.entity_id
_entity_poly.type
_entity_poly.pdbx_seq_one_letter_code
_entity_poly.pdbx_strand_id
1 'polypeptide(L)'
;MVQGGVVEIPPNFVPLEHVCRALKNADCRTPVIFFYEDGDPFLSLCKIAREMQSAVWHFDLAVIKSIQNVMDYIDVGTKNGDWVLISHCEEVEQHRFREVALRVFLLKPEPKKYPRREFFRCLFCVEKVFELEGNAMTPFLRSFSRTPLFQDAWMRVLQSGALNFHRMLNTEKLRN
;
A
#
# COMPACT_ATOMS: atom_id res chain seq x y z
N MET A 1 7.82 -7.02 14.64
CA MET A 1 9.26 -7.30 14.39
C MET A 1 9.61 -6.61 13.07
N VAL A 2 10.68 -5.81 12.99
CA VAL A 2 11.11 -5.25 11.68
C VAL A 2 11.92 -6.32 10.98
N GLN A 3 11.36 -6.96 9.96
CA GLN A 3 12.11 -7.90 9.14
C GLN A 3 12.79 -7.12 8.01
N GLY A 4 14.02 -6.70 8.27
CA GLY A 4 14.98 -6.28 7.25
C GLY A 4 16.02 -7.37 7.09
N GLY A 5 15.89 -8.22 6.08
CA GLY A 5 16.78 -9.35 5.89
C GLY A 5 16.54 -10.07 4.57
N VAL A 6 17.56 -10.81 4.12
CA VAL A 6 17.45 -11.66 2.94
C VAL A 6 16.46 -12.78 3.27
N VAL A 7 15.23 -12.65 2.78
CA VAL A 7 14.20 -13.68 2.90
C VAL A 7 14.58 -14.86 2.01
N GLU A 8 14.67 -16.07 2.56
CA GLU A 8 14.85 -17.26 1.74
C GLU A 8 13.56 -17.53 0.95
N ILE A 9 13.64 -17.45 -0.37
CA ILE A 9 12.49 -17.70 -1.26
C ILE A 9 12.73 -19.04 -1.93
N PRO A 10 11.79 -19.99 -1.82
CA PRO A 10 11.90 -21.26 -2.51
C PRO A 10 12.08 -21.05 -4.02
N PRO A 11 12.99 -21.78 -4.69
CA PRO A 11 13.28 -21.56 -6.11
C PRO A 11 12.03 -21.74 -7.00
N ASN A 12 11.11 -22.61 -6.59
CA ASN A 12 9.87 -22.91 -7.32
C ASN A 12 8.68 -22.06 -6.85
N PHE A 13 8.89 -21.05 -6.00
CA PHE A 13 7.81 -20.19 -5.52
C PHE A 13 7.24 -19.35 -6.66
N VAL A 14 5.93 -19.35 -6.83
CA VAL A 14 5.24 -18.54 -7.85
C VAL A 14 4.53 -17.40 -7.13
N PRO A 15 4.83 -16.12 -7.46
CA PRO A 15 4.13 -14.99 -6.87
C PRO A 15 2.63 -15.02 -7.15
N LEU A 16 1.85 -14.49 -6.21
CA LEU A 16 0.40 -14.33 -6.36
C LEU A 16 0.07 -13.42 -7.54
N GLU A 17 -0.87 -13.83 -8.39
CA GLU A 17 -1.20 -13.12 -9.63
C GLU A 17 -1.66 -11.68 -9.37
N HIS A 18 -2.50 -11.47 -8.35
CA HIS A 18 -3.00 -10.14 -7.99
C HIS A 18 -1.86 -9.21 -7.53
N VAL A 19 -0.83 -9.74 -6.87
CA VAL A 19 0.37 -8.97 -6.47
C VAL A 19 1.16 -8.52 -7.70
N CYS A 20 1.41 -9.43 -8.65
CA CYS A 20 2.07 -9.11 -9.91
C CYS A 20 1.34 -8.01 -10.69
N ARG A 21 0.01 -8.14 -10.80
CA ARG A 21 -0.84 -7.18 -11.50
C ARG A 21 -0.82 -5.80 -10.84
N ALA A 22 -0.90 -5.75 -9.51
CA ALA A 22 -0.88 -4.49 -8.77
C ALA A 22 0.45 -3.75 -8.96
N LEU A 23 1.58 -4.46 -8.83
CA LEU A 23 2.91 -3.86 -8.95
C LEU A 23 3.24 -3.37 -10.35
N LYS A 24 2.75 -4.06 -11.40
CA LYS A 24 2.95 -3.65 -12.79
C LYS A 24 2.36 -2.27 -13.09
N ASN A 25 1.26 -1.92 -12.42
CA ASN A 25 0.52 -0.68 -12.66
C ASN A 25 0.82 0.43 -11.64
N ALA A 26 1.48 0.10 -10.52
CA ALA A 26 1.74 1.04 -9.44
C ALA A 26 2.96 1.93 -9.74
N ASP A 27 2.79 3.24 -9.56
CA ASP A 27 3.88 4.22 -9.54
C ASP A 27 4.36 4.49 -8.10
N CYS A 28 5.45 5.24 -7.93
CA CYS A 28 6.02 5.51 -6.61
C CYS A 28 5.15 6.42 -5.70
N ARG A 29 4.08 7.02 -6.22
CA ARG A 29 3.17 7.92 -5.49
C ARG A 29 1.85 7.27 -5.15
N THR A 30 1.59 6.10 -5.72
CA THR A 30 0.33 5.37 -5.57
C THR A 30 0.58 4.20 -4.64
N PRO A 31 0.14 4.29 -3.37
CA PRO A 31 0.24 3.14 -2.49
C PRO A 31 -0.65 2.00 -3.00
N VAL A 32 -0.18 0.77 -2.82
CA VAL A 32 -0.92 -0.45 -3.18
C VAL A 32 -1.55 -1.04 -1.92
N ILE A 33 -2.79 -1.52 -2.00
CA ILE A 33 -3.48 -2.16 -0.88
C ILE A 33 -3.74 -3.63 -1.25
N PHE A 34 -3.37 -4.53 -0.35
CA PHE A 34 -3.67 -5.96 -0.42
C PHE A 34 -4.55 -6.37 0.75
N PHE A 35 -5.34 -7.42 0.54
CA PHE A 35 -6.17 -8.03 1.56
C PHE A 35 -5.63 -9.42 1.88
N TYR A 36 -5.48 -9.75 3.16
CA TYR A 36 -5.03 -11.09 3.56
C TYR A 36 -5.98 -12.21 3.09
N GLU A 37 -7.25 -11.88 2.81
CA GLU A 37 -8.23 -12.82 2.24
C GLU A 37 -7.82 -13.35 0.85
N ASP A 38 -7.06 -12.57 0.08
CA ASP A 38 -6.55 -12.97 -1.23
C ASP A 38 -5.20 -13.73 -1.14
N GLY A 39 -4.66 -13.89 0.07
CA GLY A 39 -3.38 -14.53 0.38
C GLY A 39 -2.32 -13.55 0.87
N ASP A 40 -1.34 -14.06 1.63
CA ASP A 40 -0.23 -13.24 2.15
C ASP A 40 0.69 -12.76 1.02
N PRO A 41 0.79 -11.43 0.78
CA PRO A 41 1.58 -10.90 -0.32
C PRO A 41 3.09 -10.93 -0.03
N PHE A 42 3.54 -11.13 1.21
CA PHE A 42 4.93 -10.85 1.62
C PHE A 42 5.98 -11.59 0.78
N LEU A 43 5.88 -12.91 0.64
CA LEU A 43 6.85 -13.68 -0.16
C LEU A 43 6.82 -13.29 -1.65
N SER A 44 5.64 -12.97 -2.19
CA SER A 44 5.48 -12.47 -3.56
C SER A 44 6.21 -11.14 -3.74
N LEU A 45 6.05 -10.23 -2.79
CA LEU A 45 6.73 -8.93 -2.79
C LEU A 45 8.25 -9.09 -2.69
N CYS A 46 8.74 -9.94 -1.78
CA CYS A 46 10.17 -10.19 -1.64
C CYS A 46 10.79 -10.81 -2.91
N LYS A 47 10.05 -11.64 -3.63
CA LYS A 47 10.51 -12.23 -4.89
C LYS A 47 10.64 -11.16 -5.96
N ILE A 48 9.58 -10.38 -6.18
CA ILE A 48 9.53 -9.38 -7.24
C ILE A 48 10.51 -8.23 -6.94
N ALA A 49 10.59 -7.77 -5.69
CA ALA A 49 11.55 -6.74 -5.29
C ALA A 49 13.00 -7.16 -5.59
N ARG A 50 13.36 -8.43 -5.30
CA ARG A 50 14.70 -8.96 -5.60
C ARG A 50 15.00 -9.00 -7.09
N GLU A 51 14.04 -9.41 -7.91
CA GLU A 51 14.16 -9.38 -9.37
C GLU A 51 14.36 -7.94 -9.88
N MET A 52 13.84 -6.94 -9.16
CA MET A 52 14.01 -5.52 -9.42
C MET A 52 15.21 -4.88 -8.69
N GLN A 53 16.09 -5.68 -8.07
CA GLN A 53 17.24 -5.20 -7.27
C GLN A 53 16.85 -4.23 -6.14
N SER A 54 15.73 -4.53 -5.47
CA SER A 54 15.15 -3.77 -4.36
C SER A 54 14.94 -4.69 -3.14
N ALA A 55 14.75 -4.11 -1.96
CA ALA A 55 14.41 -4.83 -0.72
C ALA A 55 12.98 -4.51 -0.26
N VAL A 56 12.38 -5.38 0.54
CA VAL A 56 11.09 -5.14 1.20
C VAL A 56 11.31 -4.98 2.69
N TRP A 57 10.92 -3.83 3.24
CA TRP A 57 10.88 -3.56 4.66
C TRP A 57 9.48 -3.83 5.20
N HIS A 58 9.35 -4.82 6.07
CA HIS A 58 8.05 -5.22 6.63
C HIS A 58 7.82 -4.64 8.02
N PHE A 59 6.68 -3.95 8.17
CA PHE A 59 6.18 -3.40 9.42
C PHE A 59 4.82 -4.00 9.73
N ASP A 60 4.79 -4.85 10.75
CA ASP A 60 3.55 -5.37 11.30
C ASP A 60 3.04 -4.44 12.43
N LEU A 61 1.94 -3.73 12.17
CA LEU A 61 1.33 -2.81 13.12
C LEU A 61 0.53 -3.50 14.23
N ALA A 62 0.19 -4.79 14.09
CA ALA A 62 -0.33 -5.57 15.21
C ALA A 62 0.74 -5.78 16.30
N VAL A 63 2.02 -5.81 15.89
CA VAL A 63 3.16 -6.02 16.80
C VAL A 63 3.85 -4.71 17.19
N ILE A 64 4.09 -3.82 16.23
CA ILE A 64 4.80 -2.54 16.43
C ILE A 64 3.91 -1.40 15.98
N LYS A 65 3.18 -0.80 16.93
CA LYS A 65 2.24 0.33 16.68
C LYS A 65 2.93 1.69 16.44
N SER A 66 4.18 1.71 15.99
CA SER A 66 4.96 2.94 15.77
C SER A 66 4.87 3.41 14.32
N ILE A 67 3.99 4.38 14.07
CA ILE A 67 3.86 5.03 12.76
C ILE A 67 5.08 5.88 12.43
N GLN A 68 5.76 6.43 13.44
CA GLN A 68 7.00 7.17 13.21
C GLN A 68 8.06 6.29 12.55
N ASN A 69 8.21 5.04 13.02
CA ASN A 69 9.16 4.09 12.41
C ASN A 69 8.81 3.82 10.94
N VAL A 70 7.52 3.66 10.63
CA VAL A 70 7.05 3.48 9.26
C VAL A 70 7.42 4.70 8.39
N MET A 71 7.16 5.90 8.89
CA MET A 71 7.47 7.15 8.19
C MET A 71 8.98 7.32 7.94
N ASP A 72 9.81 7.00 8.93
CA ASP A 72 11.27 7.06 8.81
C ASP A 72 11.77 6.08 7.72
N TYR A 73 11.19 4.88 7.65
CA TYR A 73 11.56 3.91 6.62
C TYR A 73 10.97 4.20 5.24
N ILE A 74 9.87 4.94 5.15
CA ILE A 74 9.43 5.52 3.87
C ILE A 74 10.47 6.54 3.38
N ASP A 75 11.01 7.38 4.26
CA ASP A 75 12.05 8.33 3.89
C ASP A 75 13.37 7.64 3.50
N VAL A 76 13.72 6.51 4.11
CA VAL A 76 14.85 5.66 3.70
C VAL A 76 14.55 4.97 2.36
N GLY A 77 13.40 4.31 2.25
CA GLY A 77 12.98 3.56 1.07
C GLY A 77 12.88 4.45 -0.17
N THR A 78 12.39 5.68 -0.04
CA THR A 78 12.33 6.64 -1.15
C THR A 78 13.69 7.13 -1.64
N LYS A 79 14.74 7.06 -0.79
CA LYS A 79 16.12 7.34 -1.19
C LYS A 79 16.76 6.14 -1.88
N ASN A 80 16.52 4.93 -1.36
CA ASN A 80 17.15 3.71 -1.84
C ASN A 80 16.41 3.03 -3.00
N GLY A 81 15.13 3.36 -3.20
CA GLY A 81 14.23 2.62 -4.09
C GLY A 81 13.72 1.32 -3.49
N ASP A 82 13.79 1.18 -2.16
CA ASP A 82 13.28 0.01 -1.44
C ASP A 82 11.78 0.10 -1.23
N TRP A 83 11.15 -1.04 -0.97
CA TRP A 83 9.72 -1.14 -0.76
C TRP A 83 9.39 -1.21 0.72
N VAL A 84 8.23 -0.67 1.08
CA VAL A 84 7.75 -0.69 2.47
C VAL A 84 6.39 -1.38 2.48
N LEU A 85 6.31 -2.53 3.15
CA LEU A 85 5.07 -3.26 3.41
C LEU A 85 4.62 -2.99 4.84
N ILE A 86 3.40 -2.49 4.99
CA ILE A 86 2.77 -2.21 6.28
C ILE A 86 1.59 -3.16 6.41
N SER A 87 1.66 -4.08 7.36
CA SER A 87 0.62 -5.07 7.65
C SER A 87 -0.23 -4.68 8.85
N HIS A 88 -1.46 -5.19 8.88
CA HIS A 88 -2.45 -4.95 9.93
C HIS A 88 -2.71 -3.45 10.11
N CYS A 89 -2.92 -2.72 9.02
CA CYS A 89 -3.11 -1.26 9.05
C CYS A 89 -4.37 -0.83 9.81
N GLU A 90 -5.32 -1.74 9.98
CA GLU A 90 -6.53 -1.62 10.79
C GLU A 90 -6.26 -1.51 12.30
N GLU A 91 -5.05 -1.87 12.76
CA GLU A 91 -4.66 -1.85 14.18
C GLU A 91 -4.30 -0.44 14.71
N VAL A 92 -4.24 0.55 13.82
CA VAL A 92 -3.94 1.94 14.12
C VAL A 92 -5.09 2.85 13.70
N GLU A 93 -5.18 4.01 14.34
CA GLU A 93 -6.22 4.99 14.00
C GLU A 93 -6.11 5.45 12.53
N GLN A 94 -7.27 5.60 11.88
CA GLN A 94 -7.37 5.98 10.46
C GLN A 94 -6.60 7.25 10.09
N HIS A 95 -6.51 8.21 11.02
CA HIS A 95 -5.79 9.47 10.77
C HIS A 95 -4.29 9.22 10.49
N ARG A 96 -3.69 8.20 11.13
CA ARG A 96 -2.29 7.82 10.91
C ARG A 96 -2.08 7.17 9.55
N PHE A 97 -3.01 6.33 9.12
CA PHE A 97 -2.99 5.77 7.76
C PHE A 97 -3.03 6.87 6.70
N ARG A 98 -3.87 7.90 6.92
CA ARG A 98 -3.95 9.08 6.03
C ARG A 98 -2.64 9.86 5.98
N GLU A 99 -1.94 10.01 7.10
CA GLU A 99 -0.62 10.67 7.14
C GLU A 99 0.39 9.95 6.23
N VAL A 100 0.44 8.61 6.31
CA VAL A 100 1.32 7.79 5.46
C VAL A 100 0.95 7.90 3.98
N ALA A 101 -0.34 7.75 3.65
CA ALA A 101 -0.81 7.86 2.27
C ALA A 101 -0.53 9.25 1.67
N LEU A 102 -0.73 10.32 2.45
CA LEU A 102 -0.43 11.69 2.04
C LEU A 102 1.07 11.87 1.77
N ARG A 103 1.93 11.32 2.63
CA ARG A 103 3.39 11.40 2.45
C ARG A 103 3.83 10.78 1.13
N VAL A 104 3.30 9.61 0.80
CA VAL A 104 3.59 8.90 -0.45
C VAL A 104 3.08 9.67 -1.66
N PHE A 105 1.85 10.20 -1.59
CA PHE A 105 1.27 10.99 -2.68
C PHE A 105 2.08 12.24 -3.02
N LEU A 106 2.62 12.91 -1.99
CA LEU A 106 3.42 14.13 -2.15
C LEU A 106 4.85 13.88 -2.66
N LEU A 107 5.25 12.62 -2.87
CA LEU A 107 6.56 12.31 -3.45
C LEU A 107 6.67 12.88 -4.87
N LYS A 108 7.79 13.58 -5.12
CA LYS A 108 8.15 14.03 -6.47
C LYS A 108 9.14 13.04 -7.08
N PRO A 109 8.76 12.29 -8.13
CA PRO A 109 9.71 11.49 -8.89
C PRO A 109 10.62 12.46 -9.64
N GLU A 110 11.81 12.70 -9.10
CA GLU A 110 12.85 13.53 -9.72
C GLU A 110 13.97 12.59 -10.20
N PRO A 111 13.75 11.75 -11.23
CA PRO A 111 14.65 10.64 -11.58
C PRO A 111 16.07 11.12 -11.94
N LYS A 112 16.21 12.35 -12.44
CA LYS A 112 17.53 12.96 -12.70
C LYS A 112 18.35 13.21 -11.43
N LYS A 113 17.70 13.49 -10.31
CA LYS A 113 18.34 13.83 -9.03
C LYS A 113 18.32 12.63 -8.06
N TYR A 114 17.28 11.83 -8.13
CA TYR A 114 17.01 10.68 -7.28
C TYR A 114 16.53 9.50 -8.14
N PRO A 115 17.44 8.84 -8.88
CA PRO A 115 17.08 7.80 -9.86
C PRO A 115 16.42 6.59 -9.21
N ARG A 116 16.76 6.27 -7.96
CA ARG A 116 16.16 5.14 -7.24
C ARG A 116 14.72 5.41 -6.77
N ARG A 117 14.29 6.67 -6.67
CA ARG A 117 12.99 7.03 -6.08
C ARG A 117 11.80 6.49 -6.88
N GLU A 118 11.93 6.38 -8.20
CA GLU A 118 10.84 5.86 -9.05
C GLU A 118 10.55 4.36 -8.81
N PHE A 119 11.52 3.63 -8.23
CA PHE A 119 11.38 2.22 -7.89
C PHE A 119 10.74 1.98 -6.52
N PHE A 120 10.65 3.03 -5.68
CA PHE A 120 9.99 2.96 -4.38
C PHE A 120 8.54 2.48 -4.54
N ARG A 121 8.09 1.58 -3.65
CA ARG A 121 6.70 1.16 -3.54
C ARG A 121 6.28 1.18 -2.07
N CYS A 122 5.13 1.77 -1.80
CA CYS A 122 4.49 1.70 -0.48
C CYS A 122 3.28 0.78 -0.60
N LEU A 123 3.23 -0.22 0.28
CA LEU A 123 2.25 -1.30 0.22
C LEU A 123 1.59 -1.45 1.59
N PHE A 124 0.28 -1.59 1.57
CA PHE A 124 -0.55 -1.83 2.74
C PHE A 124 -1.16 -3.22 2.64
N CYS A 125 -1.24 -3.92 3.76
CA CYS A 125 -1.93 -5.19 3.88
C CYS A 125 -2.86 -5.15 5.08
N VAL A 126 -4.12 -5.55 4.87
CA VAL A 126 -5.19 -5.51 5.87
C VAL A 126 -5.97 -6.81 5.92
N GLU A 127 -6.45 -7.20 7.11
CA GLU A 127 -7.26 -8.41 7.25
C GLU A 127 -8.69 -8.26 6.73
N LYS A 128 -9.25 -7.06 6.86
CA LYS A 128 -10.64 -6.77 6.50
C LYS A 128 -10.73 -5.42 5.81
N VAL A 129 -11.74 -5.29 4.95
CA VAL A 129 -12.13 -4.00 4.40
C VAL A 129 -12.46 -3.06 5.56
N PHE A 130 -11.73 -1.94 5.65
CA PHE A 130 -11.97 -0.91 6.65
C PHE A 130 -12.45 0.37 5.96
N GLU A 131 -13.50 0.98 6.51
CA GLU A 131 -14.05 2.22 5.96
C GLU A 131 -13.11 3.39 6.21
N LEU A 132 -12.46 3.88 5.16
CA LEU A 132 -11.61 5.07 5.21
C LEU A 132 -12.37 6.34 5.61
N GLU A 133 -13.71 6.34 5.50
CA GLU A 133 -14.58 7.49 5.80
C GLU A 133 -15.31 7.38 7.16
N GLY A 134 -15.21 6.24 7.85
CA GLY A 134 -16.10 5.84 8.95
C GLY A 134 -16.16 6.73 10.20
N ASN A 135 -15.33 7.77 10.32
CA ASN A 135 -15.55 8.85 11.28
C ASN A 135 -14.76 10.13 10.91
N ALA A 136 -14.86 10.55 9.64
CA ALA A 136 -14.17 11.72 9.13
C ALA A 136 -14.84 13.05 9.57
N MET A 137 -14.85 13.36 10.88
CA MET A 137 -15.15 14.74 11.36
C MET A 137 -14.16 15.77 10.78
N THR A 138 -13.07 15.31 10.18
CA THR A 138 -12.27 16.06 9.21
C THR A 138 -12.48 15.47 7.82
N PRO A 139 -13.11 16.20 6.88
CA PRO A 139 -13.13 15.81 5.49
C PRO A 139 -11.69 15.59 5.03
N PHE A 140 -11.45 14.54 4.24
CA PHE A 140 -10.27 14.44 3.40
C PHE A 140 -10.10 15.82 2.73
N LEU A 141 -9.05 16.54 3.14
CA LEU A 141 -8.84 17.98 2.97
C LEU A 141 -9.70 18.57 1.84
N ARG A 142 -10.64 19.48 2.18
CA ARG A 142 -11.50 20.21 1.21
C ARG A 142 -10.72 20.95 0.11
N SER A 143 -9.38 20.98 0.15
CA SER A 143 -8.51 21.43 -0.93
C SER A 143 -8.24 20.39 -2.03
N PHE A 144 -8.52 19.10 -1.80
CA PHE A 144 -8.28 18.01 -2.75
C PHE A 144 -9.47 17.69 -3.66
N SER A 145 -10.68 18.16 -3.33
CA SER A 145 -11.89 17.98 -4.15
C SER A 145 -11.89 18.80 -5.45
N ARG A 146 -10.79 19.50 -5.76
CA ARG A 146 -10.60 20.26 -7.00
C ARG A 146 -9.49 19.74 -7.91
N THR A 147 -8.80 18.66 -7.53
CA THR A 147 -7.82 18.00 -8.40
C THR A 147 -8.44 16.73 -8.98
N PRO A 148 -9.00 16.77 -10.21
CA PRO A 148 -9.63 15.60 -10.84
C PRO A 148 -8.71 14.38 -10.92
N LEU A 149 -7.38 14.56 -10.90
CA LEU A 149 -6.39 13.49 -10.86
C LEU A 149 -6.45 12.62 -9.59
N PHE A 150 -6.81 13.17 -8.42
CA PHE A 150 -6.85 12.41 -7.17
C PHE A 150 -8.08 11.52 -7.11
N GLN A 151 -9.24 12.07 -7.48
CA GLN A 151 -10.49 11.33 -7.53
C GLN A 151 -10.42 10.26 -8.61
N ASP A 152 -9.87 10.56 -9.80
CA ASP A 152 -9.69 9.57 -10.85
C ASP A 152 -8.63 8.52 -10.53
N ALA A 153 -7.49 8.86 -9.91
CA ALA A 153 -6.47 7.86 -9.59
C ALA A 153 -6.91 6.94 -8.46
N TRP A 154 -7.53 7.46 -7.40
CA TRP A 154 -8.11 6.64 -6.33
C TRP A 154 -9.32 5.86 -6.81
N MET A 155 -10.23 6.47 -7.57
CA MET A 155 -11.34 5.73 -8.17
C MET A 155 -10.85 4.71 -9.19
N ARG A 156 -9.77 4.94 -9.93
CA ARG A 156 -9.17 3.92 -10.81
C ARG A 156 -8.44 2.83 -10.04
N VAL A 157 -7.79 3.10 -8.90
CA VAL A 157 -7.29 2.05 -8.00
C VAL A 157 -8.45 1.22 -7.44
N LEU A 158 -9.58 1.88 -7.11
CA LEU A 158 -10.81 1.23 -6.67
C LEU A 158 -11.57 0.50 -7.81
N GLN A 159 -11.43 0.93 -9.07
CA GLN A 159 -12.16 0.42 -10.25
C GLN A 159 -11.34 -0.52 -11.15
N SER A 160 -10.01 -0.50 -11.12
CA SER A 160 -9.12 -1.28 -12.03
C SER A 160 -8.93 -2.76 -11.64
N GLY A 161 -9.72 -3.24 -10.68
CA GLY A 161 -10.02 -4.67 -10.54
C GLY A 161 -9.38 -5.40 -9.36
N ALA A 162 -8.90 -4.70 -8.33
CA ALA A 162 -8.61 -5.32 -7.02
C ALA A 162 -9.80 -5.25 -6.05
N LEU A 163 -10.91 -4.60 -6.44
CA LEU A 163 -12.16 -4.59 -5.69
C LEU A 163 -13.28 -5.08 -6.59
N ASN A 164 -13.74 -6.31 -6.34
CA ASN A 164 -15.05 -6.76 -6.78
C ASN A 164 -16.13 -5.98 -6.01
N PHE A 165 -16.35 -4.72 -6.38
CA PHE A 165 -17.43 -3.88 -5.82
C PHE A 165 -18.82 -4.47 -6.04
N HIS A 166 -18.96 -5.50 -6.91
CA HIS A 166 -20.22 -6.23 -7.05
C HIS A 166 -20.66 -6.96 -5.78
N ARG A 167 -19.75 -7.19 -4.82
CA ARG A 167 -20.10 -7.76 -3.50
C ARG A 167 -20.49 -6.71 -2.45
N MET A 168 -20.19 -5.42 -2.66
CA MET A 168 -20.49 -4.36 -1.68
C MET A 168 -21.92 -3.81 -1.77
N LEU A 169 -22.68 -4.09 -2.84
CA LEU A 169 -24.04 -3.54 -3.00
C LEU A 169 -25.18 -4.51 -2.63
N ASN A 170 -24.90 -5.75 -2.22
CA ASN A 170 -25.95 -6.77 -2.02
C ASN A 170 -26.17 -7.22 -0.57
N THR A 171 -25.49 -6.67 0.42
CA THR A 171 -25.79 -6.97 1.84
C THR A 171 -26.94 -6.13 2.41
N GLU A 172 -27.43 -5.11 1.69
CA GLU A 172 -28.62 -4.33 2.10
C GLU A 172 -29.94 -4.82 1.51
N LYS A 173 -29.96 -5.86 0.66
CA LYS A 173 -31.20 -6.38 0.04
C LYS A 173 -31.68 -7.75 0.54
N LEU A 174 -31.13 -8.27 1.63
CA LEU A 174 -31.58 -9.53 2.26
C LEU A 174 -32.05 -9.34 3.70
N ARG A 175 -32.75 -8.24 3.97
CA ARG A 175 -33.63 -8.10 5.13
C ARG A 175 -34.95 -7.47 4.69
N ASN A 176 -35.85 -8.32 4.20
CA ASN A 176 -37.29 -8.20 4.36
C ASN A 176 -37.79 -9.56 4.84
#